data_AF-A0A7V1LP65-F1
#
_entry.id   AF-A0A7V1LP65-F1
#
_cell.length_a   1.000
_cell.length_b   1.000
_cell.length_c   1.000
_cell.angle_alpha   90.00
_cell.angle_beta   90.00
_cell.angle_gamma   90.00
#
_symmetry.space_group_name_H-M   'P 1'
#
loop_
_entity.id
_entity.type
_entity.pdbx_description
1 polymer ?
#
loop_
_entity_poly.entity_id
_entity_poly.type
_entity_poly.pdbx_seq_one_letter_code
_entity_poly.pdbx_strand_id
1 'polypeptide(L)' 'NYRSRNFTDLMVAFGCTGGQHRSVYCANRLSAHLKEKYDVDIRLRHREQEMKGS' A
#
# COMPACT_ATOMS: atom_id res chain seq x y z
N ASN A 1 23.29 0.43 10.64
CA ASN A 1 23.34 -0.84 9.91
C ASN A 1 21.91 -1.35 9.71
N TYR A 2 21.20 -0.89 8.67
CA TYR A 2 19.76 -1.14 8.45
C TYR A 2 19.48 -2.24 7.40
N ARG A 3 20.51 -2.64 6.65
CA ARG A 3 20.45 -3.65 5.56
C ARG A 3 20.50 -5.11 6.04
N SER A 4 20.59 -5.38 7.35
CA SER A 4 20.91 -6.70 7.90
C SER A 4 19.70 -7.54 8.32
N ARG A 5 18.48 -7.06 8.09
CA ARG A 5 17.28 -7.86 8.33
C ARG A 5 16.82 -8.29 6.95
N ASN A 6 16.91 -9.58 6.68
CA ASN A 6 16.53 -10.25 5.43
C ASN A 6 15.01 -10.15 5.18
N PHE A 7 14.44 -8.95 5.30
CA PHE A 7 13.02 -8.69 5.08
C PHE A 7 12.77 -8.84 3.59
N THR A 8 12.09 -9.92 3.24
CA THR A 8 11.60 -10.20 1.89
C THR A 8 10.39 -9.34 1.54
N ASP A 9 9.74 -8.74 2.54
CA ASP A 9 8.46 -8.06 2.40
C ASP A 9 8.47 -6.70 3.09
N LEU A 10 7.88 -5.70 2.43
CA LEU A 10 7.66 -4.36 2.95
C LEU A 10 6.15 -4.08 2.99
N MET A 11 5.62 -3.75 4.17
CA MET A 11 4.23 -3.34 4.34
C MET A 11 4.15 -1.84 4.61
N VAL A 12 3.26 -1.15 3.88
CA VAL A 12 2.98 0.29 4.07
C VAL A 12 1.48 0.48 4.26
N ALA A 13 1.08 1.20 5.31
CA ALA A 13 -0.32 1.46 5.62
C ALA A 13 -0.63 2.96 5.55
N PHE A 14 -1.74 3.31 4.89
CA PHE A 14 -2.24 4.69 4.79
C PHE A 14 -3.58 4.83 5.50
N GLY A 15 -3.70 5.83 6.37
CA GLY A 15 -4.93 6.13 7.12
C GLY A 15 -5.52 7.49 6.79
N CYS A 16 -6.84 7.57 6.68
CA CYS A 16 -7.60 8.81 6.77
C CYS A 16 -8.89 8.55 7.57
N THR A 17 -9.57 9.58 8.05
CA THR A 17 -10.71 9.43 9.00
C THR A 17 -11.76 8.41 8.55
N GLY A 18 -12.14 8.41 7.26
CA GLY A 18 -13.11 7.46 6.71
C GLY A 18 -12.51 6.38 5.81
N GLY A 19 -11.17 6.31 5.70
CA GLY A 19 -10.45 5.32 4.88
C GLY A 19 -10.76 5.27 3.37
N GLN A 20 -11.54 6.21 2.82
CA GLN A 20 -12.11 6.10 1.47
C GLN A 20 -11.50 7.02 0.41
N HIS A 21 -10.86 8.12 0.80
CA HIS A 21 -10.42 9.15 -0.15
C HIS A 21 -8.90 9.29 -0.14
N ARG A 22 -8.36 9.93 0.90
CA ARG A 22 -6.93 10.27 0.98
C ARG A 22 -6.04 9.03 1.11
N SER A 23 -6.43 8.08 1.95
CA SER A 23 -5.71 6.82 2.11
C SER A 23 -5.68 6.01 0.81
N VAL A 24 -6.82 5.91 0.12
CA VAL A 24 -6.96 5.19 -1.16
C VAL A 24 -6.07 5.82 -2.22
N TYR A 25 -6.12 7.15 -2.36
CA TYR A 25 -5.28 7.88 -3.31
C TYR A 25 -3.79 7.65 -3.06
N CYS A 26 -3.32 7.85 -1.82
CA CYS A 26 -1.91 7.68 -1.49
C CYS A 26 -1.43 6.24 -1.74
N ALA A 27 -2.24 5.23 -1.37
CA ALA A 27 -1.89 3.83 -1.58
C ALA A 27 -1.81 3.46 -3.07
N ASN A 28 -2.75 3.93 -3.89
CA ASN A 28 -2.70 3.75 -5.34
C ASN A 28 -1.47 4.42 -5.96
N ARG A 29 -1.19 5.67 -5.55
CA ARG A 29 -0.09 6.47 -6.12
C ARG A 29 1.28 5.91 -5.74
N LEU A 30 1.44 5.39 -4.53
CA LEU A 30 2.65 4.68 -4.12
C LEU A 30 2.82 3.37 -4.89
N SER A 31 1.76 2.57 -5.00
CA SER A 31 1.78 1.31 -5.78
C SER A 31 2.22 1.55 -7.22
N ALA A 32 1.63 2.54 -7.91
CA ALA A 32 2.00 2.90 -9.27
C ALA A 32 3.47 3.35 -9.37
N HIS A 33 3.93 4.19 -8.43
CA HIS A 33 5.32 4.66 -8.42
C HIS A 33 6.32 3.52 -8.18
N LEU A 34 6.01 2.59 -7.28
CA LEU A 34 6.87 1.43 -7.02
C LEU A 34 6.91 0.48 -8.22
N LYS A 35 5.78 0.25 -8.88
CA LYS A 35 5.68 -0.60 -10.07
C LYS A 35 6.48 -0.03 -11.25
N GLU A 36 6.52 1.29 -11.39
CA GLU A 36 7.30 1.95 -12.45
C GLU A 36 8.81 1.85 -12.19
N LYS A 37 9.22 1.96 -10.92
CA LYS A 37 10.63 2.11 -10.55
C LYS A 37 11.33 0.80 -10.19
N TYR A 38 10.58 -0.21 -9.76
CA TYR A 38 11.11 -1.46 -9.23
C TYR A 38 10.32 -2.66 -9.75
N ASP A 39 11.03 -3.73 -10.09
CA ASP A 39 10.42 -5.03 -10.42
C ASP A 39 10.12 -5.80 -9.13
N VAL A 40 9.03 -5.42 -8.45
CA VAL A 40 8.58 -6.04 -7.20
C VAL A 40 7.11 -6.45 -7.29
N ASP A 41 6.74 -7.54 -6.60
CA ASP A 41 5.34 -7.91 -6.41
C ASP A 41 4.65 -6.90 -5.48
N ILE A 42 3.53 -6.34 -5.91
CA ILE A 42 2.79 -5.33 -5.14
C ILE A 42 1.37 -5.82 -4.90
N ARG A 43 1.03 -5.99 -3.61
CA ARG A 43 -0.33 -6.31 -3.17
C ARG A 43 -0.98 -5.09 -2.54
N LEU A 44 -1.97 -4.53 -3.23
CA LEU A 44 -2.71 -3.35 -2.77
C LEU A 44 -4.06 -3.75 -2.18
N ARG A 45 -4.37 -3.23 -0.98
CA ARG A 45 -5.61 -3.53 -0.26
C ARG A 45 -6.25 -2.26 0.31
N HIS A 46 -7.53 -2.04 -0.01
CA HIS A 46 -8.32 -0.89 0.47
C HIS A 46 -9.40 -1.35 1.46
N ARG A 47 -9.02 -1.47 2.73
CA ARG A 47 -9.84 -2.10 3.79
C ARG A 47 -11.29 -1.61 3.86
N GLU A 48 -11.50 -0.29 3.85
CA GLU A 48 -12.85 0.29 3.95
C GLU A 48 -13.67 0.17 2.66
N GLN A 49 -13.04 -0.05 1.50
CA GLN A 49 -13.77 -0.30 0.25
C GLN A 49 -14.26 -1.74 0.16
N GLU A 50 -13.48 -2.69 0.68
CA GLU A 50 -13.87 -4.11 0.76
C GLU A 50 -15.11 -4.32 1.64
N MET A 51 -15.27 -3.51 2.69
CA MET A 51 -16.38 -3.63 3.64
C MET A 51 -17.73 -3.12 3.10
N LYS A 52 -17.76 -2.38 1.99
CA LYS A 52 -19.02 -1.87 1.39
C LYS A 52 -19.76 -2.89 0.52
N GLY A 53 -19.14 -4.03 0.21
CA GLY A 53 -19.71 -5.05 -0.70
C GLY A 53 -20.25 -6.30 -0.02
N SER A 54 -20.45 -6.31 1.30
CA SER A 54 -20.98 -7.44 2.09
C SER A 54 -22.34 -7.13 2.69
#